data_AF-A0A7J4LRR0-F1
#
_entry.id   AF-A0A7J4LRR0-F1
#
_cell.length_a   1.000
_cell.length_b   1.000
_cell.length_c   1.000
_cell.angle_alpha   90.00
_cell.angle_beta   90.00
_cell.angle_gamma   90.00
#
_symmetry.space_group_name_H-M   'P 1'
#
loop_
_entity.id
_entity.type
_entity.pdbx_description
1 polymer ?
#
loop_
_entity_poly.entity_id
_entity_poly.type
_entity_poly.pdbx_seq_one_letter_code
_entity_poly.pdbx_strand_id
1 'polypeptide(L)' 'HLDFYKQLFRVLKKGCLLYHYAPAPGKTKDARGREFHKQIIKGLKDAGFMGVEYHQESSGVVGRKP' A
#
# COMPACT_ATOMS: atom_id res chain seq x y z
N HIS A 1 10.68 -4.78 -3.47
CA HIS A 1 9.28 -4.66 -3.02
C HIS A 1 8.23 -4.95 -4.09
N LEU A 2 8.48 -4.68 -5.39
CA LEU A 2 7.48 -4.93 -6.44
C LEU A 2 6.97 -6.39 -6.46
N ASP A 3 7.88 -7.35 -6.28
CA ASP A 3 7.55 -8.79 -6.20
C ASP A 3 6.54 -9.12 -5.11
N PHE A 4 6.65 -8.51 -3.93
CA PHE A 4 5.73 -8.78 -2.83
C PHE A 4 4.29 -8.36 -3.17
N TYR A 5 4.09 -7.12 -3.64
CA TYR A 5 2.75 -6.63 -3.96
C TYR A 5 2.14 -7.32 -5.18
N LYS A 6 2.96 -7.74 -6.16
CA LYS A 6 2.49 -8.56 -7.29
C LYS A 6 2.05 -9.96 -6.86
N GLN A 7 2.80 -10.61 -5.96
CA GLN A 7 2.38 -11.90 -5.42
C GLN A 7 1.12 -11.78 -4.57
N LEU A 8 1.01 -10.71 -3.77
CA LEU A 8 -0.20 -10.41 -3.00
C LEU A 8 -1.41 -10.19 -3.92
N PHE A 9 -1.26 -9.37 -4.97
CA PHE A 9 -2.30 -9.15 -5.97
C PHE A 9 -2.73 -10.46 -6.64
N ARG A 10 -1.80 -11.37 -6.94
CA ARG A 10 -2.09 -12.67 -7.54
C ARG A 10 -2.97 -13.55 -6.64
N VAL A 11 -2.71 -13.60 -5.33
CA VAL A 11 -3.39 -14.50 -4.38
C VAL A 11 -4.77 -13.97 -3.96
N LEU A 12 -4.93 -12.66 -3.88
CA LEU A 12 -6.19 -12.06 -3.44
C LEU A 12 -7.35 -12.28 -4.45
N LYS A 13 -8.58 -12.39 -3.94
CA LYS A 13 -9.78 -12.55 -4.79
C LYS A 13 -10.11 -11.24 -5.52
N LYS A 14 -10.70 -11.33 -6.70
CA LYS A 14 -11.24 -10.16 -7.41
C LYS A 14 -12.30 -9.47 -6.57
N GLY A 15 -12.35 -8.14 -6.63
CA GLY A 15 -13.27 -7.31 -5.86
C GLY A 15 -12.91 -7.08 -4.39
N CYS A 16 -11.87 -7.72 -3.84
CA CYS A 16 -11.54 -7.59 -2.42
C CYS A 16 -10.89 -6.24 -2.08
N LEU A 17 -11.02 -5.84 -0.81
CA LEU A 17 -10.29 -4.72 -0.23
C LEU A 17 -9.04 -5.23 0.49
N LEU A 18 -7.89 -4.65 0.19
CA LEU A 18 -6.64 -4.83 0.91
C LEU A 18 -6.48 -3.69 1.91
N TYR A 19 -6.15 -4.05 3.15
CA TYR A 19 -5.64 -3.12 4.16
C TYR A 19 -4.18 -3.46 4.44
N HIS A 20 -3.27 -2.50 4.29
CA HIS A 20 -1.86 -2.66 4.59
C HIS A 20 -1.43 -1.61 5.61
N TYR A 21 -0.97 -2.06 6.78
CA TYR A 21 -0.47 -1.17 7.81
C TYR A 21 0.70 -0.33 7.29
N ALA A 22 0.67 0.97 7.59
CA ALA A 22 1.71 1.91 7.22
C ALA A 22 1.95 2.88 8.40
N PRO A 23 3.19 3.05 8.87
CA PRO A 23 3.45 3.96 9.97
C PRO A 23 2.97 5.38 9.64
N ALA A 24 2.51 6.08 10.68
CA ALA A 24 1.95 7.42 10.56
C ALA A 24 2.89 8.38 9.79
N PRO A 25 2.35 9.31 8.98
CA PRO A 25 3.16 10.23 8.20
C PRO A 25 4.05 11.05 9.14
N GLY A 26 5.30 11.27 8.75
CA GLY A 26 6.28 11.95 9.61
C GLY A 26 6.89 11.12 10.75
N LYS A 27 6.32 9.96 11.15
CA LYS A 27 6.92 9.10 12.19
C LYS A 27 8.01 8.17 11.67
N THR A 28 7.91 7.74 10.42
CA THR A 28 8.88 6.84 9.81
C THR A 28 9.18 7.30 8.39
N LYS A 29 10.45 7.63 8.18
CA LYS A 29 11.04 7.96 6.88
C LYS A 29 11.95 6.81 6.48
N ASP A 30 12.04 6.54 5.18
CA ASP A 30 13.07 5.63 4.69
C ASP A 30 14.48 6.21 4.84
N ALA A 31 15.50 5.42 4.54
CA ALA A 31 16.90 5.84 4.58
C ALA A 31 17.23 7.04 3.65
N ARG A 32 16.28 7.48 2.81
CA ARG A 32 16.39 8.63 1.89
C ARG A 32 15.45 9.78 2.27
N GLY A 33 14.88 9.76 3.47
CA GLY A 33 13.98 10.80 3.97
C GLY A 33 12.58 10.81 3.37
N ARG A 34 12.21 9.80 2.57
CA ARG A 34 10.90 9.69 1.92
C ARG A 34 9.90 9.01 2.85
N GLU A 35 8.65 9.44 2.75
CA GLU A 35 7.59 8.88 3.58
C GLU A 35 7.27 7.45 3.16
N PHE A 36 7.17 6.55 4.15
CA PHE A 36 6.99 5.13 3.93
C PHE A 36 5.66 4.81 3.24
N HIS A 37 4.57 5.51 3.62
CA HIS A 37 3.26 5.33 3.02
C HIS A 37 3.27 5.58 1.50
N LYS A 38 4.08 6.52 1.00
CA LYS A 38 4.18 6.81 -0.45
C LYS A 38 4.77 5.64 -1.23
N GLN A 39 5.71 4.91 -0.64
CA GLN A 39 6.29 3.73 -1.26
C GLN A 39 5.33 2.55 -1.31
N ILE A 40 4.54 2.38 -0.24
CA ILE A 40 3.47 1.38 -0.19
C ILE A 40 2.43 1.69 -1.28
N ILE A 41 1.92 2.93 -1.32
CA ILE A 41 0.92 3.34 -2.31
C ILE A 41 1.44 3.08 -3.73
N LYS A 42 2.68 3.47 -4.02
CA LYS A 42 3.29 3.22 -5.32
C LYS A 42 3.37 1.72 -5.62
N GLY A 43 3.85 0.90 -4.68
CA GLY A 43 3.97 -0.54 -4.86
C GLY A 43 2.62 -1.24 -5.11
N LEU A 44 1.56 -0.78 -4.44
CA LEU A 44 0.20 -1.29 -4.66
C LEU A 44 -0.36 -0.88 -6.02
N LYS A 45 -0.18 0.38 -6.44
CA LYS A 45 -0.58 0.84 -7.77
C LYS A 45 0.17 0.09 -8.87
N ASP A 46 1.48 -0.05 -8.74
CA ASP A 46 2.32 -0.78 -9.70
C ASP A 46 1.98 -2.29 -9.78
N ALA A 47 1.38 -2.85 -8.73
CA ALA A 47 0.89 -4.24 -8.70
C ALA A 47 -0.51 -4.43 -9.31
N GLY A 48 -1.26 -3.35 -9.55
CA GLY A 48 -2.59 -3.38 -10.16
C GLY A 48 -3.76 -3.12 -9.21
N PHE A 49 -3.51 -2.76 -7.95
CA PHE A 49 -4.59 -2.33 -7.05
C PHE A 49 -5.11 -0.95 -7.46
N MET A 50 -6.42 -0.75 -7.35
CA MET A 50 -7.13 0.49 -7.68
C MET A 50 -7.66 1.17 -6.41
N GLY A 51 -7.93 2.48 -6.49
CA GLY A 51 -8.45 3.25 -5.34
C GLY A 51 -7.51 3.20 -4.14
N VAL A 52 -6.19 3.30 -4.37
CA VAL A 52 -5.19 3.18 -3.32
C VAL A 52 -5.04 4.49 -2.56
N GLU A 53 -5.41 4.49 -1.29
CA GLU A 53 -5.50 5.68 -0.43
C GLU A 53 -4.90 5.42 0.96
N TYR A 54 -4.36 6.46 1.59
CA TYR A 54 -3.85 6.39 2.96
C TYR A 54 -4.89 6.91 3.94
N HIS A 55 -5.24 6.09 4.93
CA HIS A 55 -6.10 6.46 6.05
C HIS A 55 -5.25 6.87 7.24
N GLN A 56 -5.30 8.17 7.57
CA GLN A 56 -4.58 8.74 8.71
C GLN A 56 -5.03 8.16 10.05
N GLU A 57 -6.33 7.96 10.24
CA GLU A 57 -6.91 7.49 11.51
C GLU A 57 -6.49 6.06 11.86
N SER A 58 -6.42 5.18 10.86
CA SER A 58 -6.03 3.77 11.06
C SER A 58 -4.53 3.52 10.87
N SER A 59 -3.78 4.52 10.41
CA SER A 59 -2.37 4.38 10.01
C SER A 59 -2.18 3.22 9.03
N GLY A 60 -2.92 3.27 7.92
CA GLY A 60 -2.94 2.21 6.93
C GLY A 60 -3.15 2.72 5.51
N VAL A 61 -2.70 1.94 4.53
CA VAL A 61 -3.01 2.13 3.12
C VAL A 61 -4.07 1.10 2.72
N VAL A 62 -5.13 1.57 2.10
CA VAL A 62 -6.23 0.75 1.60
C VAL A 62 -6.16 0.72 0.08
N GLY A 63 -6.51 -0.41 -0.54
CA GLY A 63 -6.63 -0.51 -2.00
C GLY A 63 -7.52 -1.68 -2.41
N ARG A 64 -8.13 -1.61 -3.59
CA ARG A 64 -9.05 -2.63 -4.09
C ARG A 64 -8.42 -3.43 -5.23
N LYS A 65 -8.62 -4.75 -5.22
CA LYS A 65 -8.38 -5.56 -6.43
C LYS A 65 -9.63 -5.50 -7.31
N PRO A 66 -9.54 -5.09 -8.58
CA PRO A 66 -10.68 -5.12 -9.50
C PRO A 66 -11.23 -6.55 -9.69
#